data_AF-A0A1Y4T0F3-F1
#
_entry.id   AF-A0A1Y4T0F3-F1
#
_cell.length_a   1.000
_cell.length_b   1.000
_cell.length_c   1.000
_cell.angle_alpha   90.00
_cell.angle_beta   90.00
_cell.angle_gamma   90.00
#
_symmetry.space_group_name_H-M   'P 1'
#
loop_
_entity.id
_entity.type
_entity.pdbx_description
1 polymer ?
#
loop_
_entity_poly.entity_id
_entity_poly.type
_entity_poly.pdbx_seq_one_letter_code
_entity_poly.pdbx_strand_id
1 'polypeptide(L)'
;MINGSANEFVDRIYTCQDTVFIYKGRKYWFQGYMPNENTVHMEIVQTDPDAEDYVWEYNGSSIKEGEEAFQTAPIFDGKTFWEVEQEMEWADC
;
A
#
# COMPACT_ATOMS: atom_id res chain seq x y z
N MET A 1 0.78 12.50 4.91
CA MET A 1 1.23 11.35 5.69
C MET A 1 1.63 11.91 7.04
N ILE A 2 1.07 11.39 8.11
CA ILE A 2 1.41 11.72 9.48
C ILE A 2 2.61 10.85 9.88
N ASN A 3 3.55 11.44 10.61
CA ASN A 3 4.82 10.84 11.05
C ASN A 3 5.85 10.50 9.95
N GLY A 4 5.56 10.78 8.68
CA GLY A 4 6.53 10.57 7.59
C GLY A 4 6.21 11.35 6.32
N SER A 5 6.94 11.07 5.25
CA SER A 5 6.71 11.65 3.92
C SER A 5 5.92 10.70 3.03
N ALA A 6 4.91 11.21 2.31
CA ALA A 6 4.17 10.42 1.33
C ALA A 6 5.08 9.89 0.21
N ASN A 7 6.08 10.68 -0.20
CA ASN A 7 7.04 10.24 -1.22
C ASN A 7 7.94 9.13 -0.71
N GLU A 8 8.43 9.21 0.53
CA GLU A 8 9.26 8.15 1.12
C GLU A 8 8.46 6.85 1.33
N PHE A 9 7.17 6.98 1.65
CA PHE A 9 6.26 5.84 1.72
C PHE A 9 6.09 5.15 0.37
N VAL A 10 5.91 5.94 -0.71
CA VAL A 10 5.85 5.41 -2.08
C VAL A 10 7.17 4.77 -2.50
N ASP A 11 8.32 5.39 -2.17
CA ASP A 11 9.64 4.81 -2.41
C ASP A 11 9.79 3.46 -1.68
N ARG A 12 9.25 3.34 -0.46
CA ARG A 12 9.25 2.08 0.28
C ARG A 12 8.41 1.01 -0.42
N ILE A 13 7.21 1.36 -0.89
CA ILE A 13 6.35 0.47 -1.70
C ILE A 13 7.10 0.00 -2.97
N TYR A 14 7.82 0.91 -3.64
CA TYR A 14 8.64 0.57 -4.81
C TYR A 14 9.78 -0.40 -4.49
N THR A 15 10.23 -0.48 -3.25
CA THR A 15 11.20 -1.51 -2.83
C THR A 15 10.55 -2.82 -2.36
N CYS A 16 9.23 -2.97 -2.52
CA CYS A 16 8.45 -4.10 -2.01
C CYS A 16 8.63 -4.33 -0.50
N GLN A 17 8.98 -3.29 0.25
CA GLN A 17 9.19 -3.41 1.69
C GLN A 17 7.86 -3.40 2.42
N ASP A 18 7.67 -4.42 3.27
CA ASP A 18 6.53 -4.50 4.16
C ASP A 18 6.38 -3.22 4.99
N THR A 19 5.15 -2.71 5.09
CA THR A 19 4.87 -1.54 5.90
C THR A 19 3.44 -1.44 6.40
N VAL A 20 3.27 -0.91 7.61
CA VAL A 20 2.01 -0.70 8.28
C VAL A 20 1.65 0.78 8.27
N PHE A 21 0.38 1.05 7.98
CA PHE A 21 -0.17 2.40 7.99
C PHE A 21 -1.61 2.39 8.48
N ILE A 22 -2.07 3.53 8.97
CA ILE A 22 -3.39 3.70 9.56
C ILE A 22 -4.16 4.74 8.76
N TYR A 23 -5.40 4.42 8.39
CA TYR A 23 -6.33 5.36 7.77
C TYR A 23 -7.69 5.27 8.47
N LYS A 24 -8.20 6.41 8.96
CA LYS A 24 -9.47 6.51 9.72
C LYS A 24 -9.60 5.49 10.86
N GLY A 25 -8.50 5.28 11.59
CA GLY A 25 -8.45 4.36 12.73
C GLY A 25 -8.42 2.87 12.35
N ARG A 26 -8.35 2.54 11.05
CA ARG A 26 -8.16 1.16 10.58
C ARG A 26 -6.70 0.92 10.23
N LYS A 27 -6.18 -0.22 10.64
CA LYS A 27 -4.80 -0.63 10.37
C LYS A 27 -4.72 -1.41 9.07
N TYR A 28 -3.76 -1.04 8.23
CA TYR A 28 -3.45 -1.70 6.98
C TYR A 28 -2.01 -2.16 6.98
N TRP A 29 -1.76 -3.28 6.32
CA TRP A 29 -0.43 -3.81 6.08
C TRP A 29 -0.24 -4.00 4.58
N PHE A 30 0.78 -3.35 4.04
CA PHE A 30 1.26 -3.54 2.68
C PHE A 30 2.38 -4.58 2.69
N GLN A 31 2.36 -5.49 1.72
CA GLN A 31 3.44 -6.40 1.42
C GLN A 31 3.66 -6.48 -0.09
N GLY A 32 4.91 -6.55 -0.51
CA GLY A 32 5.29 -6.82 -1.88
C GLY A 32 6.35 -7.93 -1.96
N TYR A 33 6.26 -8.79 -2.95
CA TYR A 33 7.29 -9.80 -3.22
C TYR A 33 7.33 -10.19 -4.69
N MET A 34 8.40 -10.88 -5.10
CA MET A 34 8.54 -11.43 -6.45
C MET A 34 8.33 -12.95 -6.40
N PRO A 35 7.17 -13.47 -6.83
CA PRO A 35 6.91 -14.91 -6.85
C PRO A 35 7.88 -15.68 -7.76
N ASN A 36 8.41 -15.02 -8.78
CA ASN A 36 9.47 -15.50 -9.67
C ASN A 36 10.19 -14.31 -10.33
N GLU A 37 11.22 -14.57 -11.13
CA GLU A 37 12.09 -13.55 -11.75
C GLU A 37 11.36 -12.52 -12.63
N ASN A 38 10.14 -12.81 -13.10
CA ASN A 38 9.42 -11.98 -14.07
C ASN A 38 8.07 -11.47 -13.56
N THR A 39 7.76 -11.70 -12.28
CA THR A 39 6.47 -11.28 -11.71
C THR A 39 6.66 -10.58 -10.39
N VAL A 40 5.73 -9.67 -10.12
CA VAL A 40 5.63 -8.92 -8.89
C VAL A 40 4.22 -9.10 -8.37
N HIS A 41 4.14 -9.39 -7.09
CA HIS A 41 2.92 -9.42 -6.32
C HIS A 41 2.98 -8.32 -5.27
N MET A 42 1.93 -7.53 -5.15
CA MET A 42 1.75 -6.53 -4.10
C MET A 42 0.34 -6.61 -3.56
N GLU A 43 0.18 -6.53 -2.25
CA GLU A 43 -1.11 -6.64 -1.59
C GLU A 43 -1.22 -5.68 -0.42
N ILE A 44 -2.47 -5.29 -0.11
CA ILE A 44 -2.82 -4.56 1.10
C ILE A 44 -3.92 -5.35 1.80
N VAL A 45 -3.68 -5.67 3.07
CA VAL A 45 -4.66 -6.27 3.97
C VAL A 45 -5.04 -5.28 5.07
N GLN A 46 -6.31 -5.30 5.48
CA GLN A 46 -6.76 -4.60 6.69
C GLN A 46 -6.63 -5.56 7.87
N THR A 47 -5.83 -5.18 8.88
CA THR A 47 -5.47 -6.02 10.04
C THR A 47 -6.11 -5.58 11.34
N ASP A 48 -6.81 -4.44 11.34
CA ASP A 48 -7.61 -4.01 12.49
C ASP A 48 -8.72 -3.04 12.05
N PRO A 49 -10.00 -3.45 12.10
CA PRO A 49 -10.44 -4.83 12.29
C PRO A 49 -9.98 -5.71 11.11
N ASP A 50 -9.76 -7.00 11.33
CA ASP A 50 -9.41 -7.93 10.25
C ASP A 50 -10.48 -7.93 9.15
N ALA A 51 -10.05 -7.84 7.89
CA ALA A 51 -10.88 -8.10 6.72
C ALA A 51 -10.64 -9.54 6.22
N GLU A 52 -11.68 -10.19 5.68
CA GLU A 52 -11.56 -11.55 5.14
C GLU A 52 -10.73 -11.62 3.85
N ASP A 53 -10.66 -10.52 3.09
CA ASP A 53 -9.99 -10.43 1.78
C ASP A 53 -9.00 -9.25 1.71
N TYR A 54 -8.14 -9.30 0.68
CA TYR A 54 -7.28 -8.18 0.29
C TYR A 54 -8.11 -6.93 0.00
N VAL A 55 -7.70 -5.80 0.58
CA VAL A 55 -8.24 -4.47 0.27
C VAL A 55 -7.80 -4.06 -1.14
N TRP A 56 -6.60 -4.50 -1.53
CA TRP A 56 -6.04 -4.29 -2.85
C TRP A 56 -5.00 -5.38 -3.15
N GLU A 57 -4.93 -5.80 -4.41
CA GLU A 57 -3.98 -6.77 -4.91
C GLU A 57 -3.51 -6.36 -6.31
N TYR A 58 -2.22 -6.54 -6.57
CA TYR A 58 -1.62 -6.40 -7.89
C TYR A 58 -0.75 -7.60 -8.20
N ASN A 59 -0.98 -8.20 -9.36
CA ASN A 59 -0.18 -9.28 -9.93
C ASN A 59 0.25 -8.88 -11.34
N GLY A 60 1.54 -8.62 -11.55
CA GLY A 60 2.02 -8.14 -12.85
C GLY A 60 3.51 -8.30 -13.08
N SER A 61 4.02 -7.64 -14.12
CA SER A 61 5.37 -7.85 -14.65
C SER A 61 6.45 -6.96 -14.02
N SER A 62 6.07 -5.85 -13.39
CA SER A 62 7.04 -4.91 -12.83
C SER A 62 6.54 -4.23 -11.57
N ILE A 63 7.49 -3.85 -10.72
CA ILE A 63 7.24 -3.08 -9.49
C ILE A 63 6.68 -1.71 -9.85
N LYS A 64 7.24 -1.06 -10.88
CA LYS A 64 6.80 0.26 -11.33
C LYS A 64 5.31 0.29 -11.68
N GLU A 65 4.84 -0.69 -12.44
CA GLU A 65 3.41 -0.81 -12.77
C GLU A 65 2.56 -1.06 -11.51
N GLY A 66 3.07 -1.83 -10.55
CA GLY A 66 2.39 -2.07 -9.26
C GLY A 66 2.30 -0.82 -8.40
N GLU A 67 3.37 -0.04 -8.32
CA GLU A 67 3.44 1.25 -7.62
C GLU A 67 2.47 2.27 -8.25
N GLU A 68 2.44 2.37 -9.59
CA GLU A 68 1.48 3.21 -10.32
C GLU A 68 0.03 2.74 -10.09
N ALA A 69 -0.20 1.42 -10.08
CA ALA A 69 -1.51 0.84 -9.79
C ALA A 69 -1.97 1.14 -8.36
N PHE A 70 -1.08 1.08 -7.37
CA PHE A 70 -1.38 1.49 -5.99
C PHE A 70 -1.79 2.96 -5.90
N GLN A 71 -1.00 3.85 -6.53
CA GLN A 71 -1.22 5.29 -6.47
C GLN A 71 -2.52 5.76 -7.14
N THR A 72 -3.01 5.00 -8.12
CA THR A 72 -4.18 5.35 -8.92
C THR A 72 -5.44 4.56 -8.55
N ALA A 73 -5.30 3.48 -7.78
CA ALA A 73 -6.44 2.68 -7.36
C ALA A 73 -7.27 3.40 -6.28
N PRO A 74 -8.62 3.35 -6.36
CA PRO A 74 -9.52 3.97 -5.39
C PRO A 74 -9.69 3.10 -4.13
N ILE A 75 -8.58 2.81 -3.45
CA ILE A 75 -8.47 1.84 -2.34
C ILE A 75 -9.16 2.36 -1.07
N PHE A 76 -9.13 3.67 -0.82
CA PHE A 76 -9.45 4.26 0.48
C PHE A 76 -10.77 5.03 0.43
N ASP A 77 -11.88 4.37 0.78
CA ASP A 77 -13.24 4.93 0.66
C ASP A 77 -13.54 5.46 -0.77
N GLY A 78 -13.04 4.75 -1.79
CA GLY A 78 -13.18 5.15 -3.19
C GLY A 78 -12.22 6.25 -3.63
N LYS A 79 -11.25 6.63 -2.79
CA LYS A 79 -10.20 7.62 -3.08
C LYS A 79 -8.84 6.96 -3.28
N THR A 80 -8.00 7.64 -4.04
CA THR A 80 -6.59 7.29 -4.27
C THR A 80 -5.72 7.59 -3.05
N PHE A 81 -4.54 6.99 -2.98
CA PHE A 81 -3.54 7.29 -1.95
C PHE A 81 -3.28 8.80 -1.82
N TRP A 82 -3.06 9.50 -2.94
CA TRP A 82 -2.72 10.93 -2.95
C TRP A 82 -3.85 11.83 -2.43
N GLU A 83 -5.10 11.40 -2.53
CA GLU A 83 -6.25 12.15 -2.03
C GLU A 83 -6.43 12.04 -0.51
N VAL A 84 -5.84 11.00 0.12
CA VAL A 84 -6.03 10.71 1.54
C VAL A 84 -4.73 10.69 2.34
N GLU A 85 -3.57 10.81 1.70
CA GLU A 85 -2.26 10.69 2.34
C GLU A 85 -2.11 11.60 3.56
N GLN A 86 -2.71 12.80 3.55
CA GLN A 86 -2.68 13.75 4.67
C GLN A 86 -3.42 13.25 5.92
N GLU A 87 -4.38 12.34 5.75
CA GLU A 87 -5.17 11.69 6.80
C GLU A 87 -4.59 10.33 7.22
N MET A 88 -3.52 9.86 6.55
CA MET A 88 -2.89 8.58 6.80
C MET A 88 -1.71 8.73 7.76
N GLU A 89 -1.58 7.80 8.70
CA GLU A 89 -0.43 7.70 9.59
C GLU A 89 0.48 6.55 9.18
N TRP A 90 1.77 6.83 9.04
CA TRP A 90 2.77 5.79 8.88
C TRP A 90 3.13 5.23 10.25
N ALA A 91 2.86 3.94 10.49
CA ALA A 91 3.10 3.33 11.80
C ALA A 91 4.54 2.82 12.01
N ASP A 92 5.30 2.65 10.93
CA ASP A 92 6.65 2.06 10.94
C ASP A 92 7.78 3.08 10.66
N CYS A 93 7.50 4.39 10.71
CA CYS A 93 8.45 5.45 10.37
C CYS A 93 9.49 5.75 11.48
#